data_AF-A0A6N6WSL9-F1
#
_entry.id   AF-A0A6N6WSL9-F1
#
_cell.length_a   1.000
_cell.length_b   1.000
_cell.length_c   1.000
_cell.angle_alpha   90.00
_cell.angle_beta   90.00
_cell.angle_gamma   90.00
#
_symmetry.space_group_name_H-M   'P 1'
#
loop_
_entity.id
_entity.type
_entity.pdbx_description
1 polymer ?
#
loop_
_entity_poly.entity_id
_entity_poly.type
_entity_poly.pdbx_seq_one_letter_code
_entity_poly.pdbx_strand_id
1 'polypeptide(L)'
;AITSVSDIANLLGVPAGQLLYILYRKKDNYRTFEIEKKNGKKRVINAPCGGLSILQTRLKPVLEYFYRPKKSAHGFIKGKSIITNAGMHIKKNFVVNIDLENYFESISFARVYGIFKSKPFNFAHPAATVLAQLCTHNGKLPQGACTSPILANIASASLDKQLTQFAGRKKISYSRYADDITFSFNQRNIDIIKKNDDGSYSLSETIDNIISKNGFKINYDKFRVQTRNTRQSVTGLVVNDKVNITRRYRRITRSMIHRWTDDK
;
A
#
# COMPACT_ATOMS: atom_id res chain seq x y z
N ALA A 1 3.68 -27.40 -13.46
CA ALA A 1 2.96 -26.70 -12.37
C ALA A 1 3.83 -26.77 -11.12
N ILE A 2 3.87 -25.72 -10.29
CA ILE A 2 4.66 -25.74 -9.05
C ILE A 2 3.80 -26.39 -7.96
N THR A 3 4.21 -27.57 -7.49
CA THR A 3 3.39 -28.38 -6.57
C THR A 3 4.09 -28.66 -5.25
N SER A 4 5.41 -28.74 -5.24
CA SER A 4 6.20 -29.21 -4.11
C SER A 4 7.11 -28.13 -3.51
N VAL A 5 7.68 -28.43 -2.34
CA VAL A 5 8.74 -27.61 -1.73
C VAL A 5 9.99 -27.60 -2.63
N SER A 6 10.31 -28.74 -3.26
CA SER A 6 11.45 -28.87 -4.16
C SER A 6 11.31 -27.96 -5.39
N ASP A 7 10.10 -27.81 -5.94
CA ASP A 7 9.87 -26.89 -7.05
C ASP A 7 10.14 -25.43 -6.65
N ILE A 8 9.75 -25.04 -5.43
CA ILE A 8 10.04 -23.71 -4.89
C ILE A 8 11.54 -23.53 -4.67
N ALA A 9 12.21 -24.54 -4.13
CA ALA A 9 13.66 -24.50 -3.92
C ALA A 9 14.40 -24.32 -5.25
N ASN A 10 14.00 -25.06 -6.28
CA ASN A 10 14.52 -24.94 -7.65
C ASN A 10 14.23 -23.55 -8.24
N LEU A 11 13.00 -23.05 -8.11
CA LEU A 11 12.62 -21.69 -8.54
C LEU A 11 13.50 -20.61 -7.89
N LEU A 12 13.81 -20.79 -6.60
CA LEU A 12 14.62 -19.86 -5.83
C LEU A 12 16.12 -20.15 -5.94
N GLY A 13 16.55 -21.15 -6.71
CA GLY A 13 17.95 -21.51 -6.91
C GLY A 13 18.69 -21.90 -5.63
N VAL A 14 18.05 -22.66 -4.75
CA VAL A 14 18.65 -23.17 -3.50
C VAL A 14 18.27 -24.64 -3.27
N PRO A 15 19.09 -25.43 -2.55
CA PRO A 15 18.69 -26.75 -2.10
C PRO A 15 17.45 -26.72 -1.19
N ALA A 16 16.56 -27.71 -1.33
CA ALA A 16 15.32 -27.77 -0.53
C ALA A 16 15.58 -27.81 0.98
N GLY A 17 16.61 -28.54 1.42
CA GLY A 17 17.03 -28.57 2.82
C GLY A 17 17.46 -27.19 3.35
N GLN A 18 18.16 -26.40 2.53
CA GLN A 18 18.56 -25.04 2.90
C GLN A 18 17.35 -24.09 3.00
N LEU A 19 16.40 -24.20 2.06
CA LEU A 19 15.15 -23.45 2.12
C LEU A 19 14.37 -23.74 3.41
N LEU A 20 14.18 -25.02 3.73
CA LEU A 20 13.47 -25.43 4.95
C LEU A 20 14.21 -25.01 6.22
N TYR A 21 15.54 -25.12 6.24
CA TYR A 21 16.36 -24.65 7.37
C TYR A 21 16.17 -23.15 7.61
N ILE A 22 16.26 -22.34 6.55
CA ILE A 22 16.04 -20.89 6.64
C ILE A 22 14.64 -20.59 7.16
N LEU A 23 13.60 -21.25 6.66
CA LEU A 23 12.21 -20.94 7.02
C LEU A 23 11.81 -21.39 8.43
N TYR A 24 12.29 -22.56 8.88
CA TYR A 24 11.73 -23.22 10.07
C TYR A 24 12.72 -23.40 11.23
N ARG A 25 14.04 -23.37 10.97
CA ARG A 25 15.06 -23.62 12.01
C ARG A 25 15.84 -22.37 12.38
N LYS A 26 16.11 -21.48 11.43
CA LYS A 26 16.86 -20.25 11.67
C LYS A 26 16.01 -19.20 12.40
N LYS A 27 16.51 -18.67 13.52
CA LYS A 27 15.79 -17.72 14.39
C LYS A 27 15.99 -16.24 13.98
N ASP A 28 17.15 -15.90 13.40
CA ASP A 28 17.51 -14.51 13.08
C ASP A 28 17.33 -14.17 11.59
N ASN A 29 16.09 -14.26 11.12
CA ASN A 29 15.74 -13.95 9.73
C ASN A 29 15.27 -12.50 9.52
N TYR A 30 15.05 -11.76 10.60
CA TYR A 30 14.57 -10.38 10.57
C TYR A 30 15.40 -9.52 11.52
N ARG A 31 15.69 -8.29 11.08
CA ARG A 31 16.20 -7.21 11.92
C ARG A 31 15.05 -6.24 12.21
N THR A 32 14.72 -6.08 13.48
CA THR A 32 13.69 -5.15 13.94
C THR A 32 14.31 -3.83 14.36
N PHE A 33 13.76 -2.71 13.87
CA PHE A 33 14.17 -1.37 14.27
C PHE A 33 13.02 -0.37 14.12
N GLU A 34 13.14 0.79 14.75
CA GLU A 34 12.08 1.82 14.75
C GLU A 34 12.48 3.02 13.88
N ILE A 35 11.49 3.60 13.21
CA ILE A 35 11.61 4.87 12.49
C ILE A 35 10.53 5.82 12.99
N GLU A 36 10.84 7.10 13.12
CA GLU A 36 9.85 8.12 13.45
C GLU A 36 8.85 8.33 12.30
N LYS A 37 7.55 8.32 12.63
CA LYS A 37 6.50 8.80 11.73
C LYS A 37 6.50 10.34 11.76
N LYS A 38 5.94 10.94 10.71
CA LYS A 38 5.72 12.40 10.63
C LYS A 38 4.92 13.01 11.79
N ASN A 39 4.16 12.19 12.52
CA ASN A 39 3.39 12.59 13.69
C ASN A 39 4.07 12.27 15.03
N GLY A 40 5.38 11.96 15.02
CA GLY A 40 6.18 11.65 16.22
C GLY A 40 5.99 10.22 16.75
N LYS A 41 4.96 9.47 16.32
CA LYS A 41 4.79 8.07 16.71
C LYS A 41 5.88 7.19 16.06
N LYS A 42 6.28 6.11 16.70
CA LYS A 42 7.25 5.15 16.14
C LYS A 42 6.59 4.19 15.15
N ARG A 43 7.35 3.76 14.13
CA ARG A 43 7.02 2.70 13.18
C ARG A 43 8.06 1.60 13.32
N VAL A 44 7.61 0.41 13.73
CA VAL A 44 8.45 -0.78 13.76
C VAL A 44 8.61 -1.31 12.34
N ILE A 45 9.86 -1.49 11.92
CA ILE A 45 10.26 -2.10 10.66
C ILE A 45 10.88 -3.47 10.97
N ASN A 46 10.42 -4.49 10.28
CA ASN A 46 10.95 -5.84 10.34
C ASN A 46 11.59 -6.16 8.98
N ALA A 47 12.87 -5.81 8.83
CA ALA A 47 13.59 -6.02 7.58
C ALA A 47 14.15 -7.44 7.52
N PRO A 48 13.82 -8.24 6.49
CA PRO A 48 14.44 -9.54 6.28
C PRO A 48 15.96 -9.41 6.14
N CYS A 49 16.73 -10.34 6.70
CA CYS A 49 18.19 -10.35 6.63
C CYS A 49 18.75 -11.73 6.21
N GLY A 50 20.04 -11.74 5.84
CA GLY A 50 20.76 -12.94 5.42
C GLY A 50 20.04 -13.73 4.31
N GLY A 51 20.00 -15.06 4.45
CA GLY A 51 19.40 -15.97 3.49
C GLY A 51 17.93 -15.65 3.16
N LEU A 52 17.12 -15.22 4.14
CA LEU A 52 15.71 -14.90 3.87
C LEU A 52 15.57 -13.72 2.90
N SER A 53 16.38 -12.68 3.09
CA SER A 53 16.38 -11.50 2.21
C SER A 53 16.79 -11.87 0.78
N ILE A 54 17.77 -12.76 0.62
CA ILE A 54 18.19 -13.28 -0.68
C ILE A 54 17.04 -14.04 -1.36
N LEU A 55 16.37 -14.94 -0.63
CA LEU A 55 15.24 -15.72 -1.17
C LEU A 55 14.07 -14.81 -1.59
N GLN A 56 13.71 -13.82 -0.77
CA GLN A 56 12.66 -12.85 -1.12
C GLN A 56 13.06 -12.00 -2.34
N THR A 57 14.34 -11.64 -2.46
CA THR A 57 14.86 -10.90 -3.62
C THR A 57 14.76 -11.74 -4.90
N ARG A 58 15.03 -13.05 -4.82
CA ARG A 58 14.85 -13.99 -5.95
C ARG A 58 13.38 -14.22 -6.31
N LEU A 59 12.48 -14.19 -5.32
CA LEU A 59 11.05 -14.31 -5.56
C LEU A 59 10.43 -13.06 -6.19
N LYS A 60 10.94 -11.86 -5.86
CA LYS A 60 10.35 -10.59 -6.28
C LYS A 60 10.12 -10.49 -7.80
N PRO A 61 11.08 -10.80 -8.70
CA PRO A 61 10.86 -10.79 -10.15
C PRO A 61 9.71 -11.70 -10.61
N VAL A 62 9.53 -12.86 -9.95
CA VAL A 62 8.42 -13.77 -10.25
C VAL A 62 7.08 -13.10 -9.91
N LEU A 63 6.99 -12.44 -8.75
CA LEU A 63 5.80 -11.67 -8.38
C LEU A 63 5.53 -10.53 -9.37
N GLU A 64 6.57 -9.79 -9.76
CA GLU A 64 6.46 -8.68 -10.72
C GLU A 64 5.98 -9.18 -12.10
N TYR A 65 6.48 -10.32 -12.56
CA TYR A 65 6.09 -10.92 -13.84
C TYR A 65 4.59 -11.23 -13.91
N PHE A 66 4.01 -11.76 -12.83
CA PHE A 66 2.59 -12.11 -12.77
C PHE A 66 1.68 -10.96 -12.36
N TYR A 67 2.22 -9.96 -11.67
CA TYR A 67 1.42 -8.85 -11.18
C TYR A 67 0.87 -8.01 -12.33
N ARG A 68 -0.44 -7.75 -12.27
CA ARG A 68 -1.15 -6.87 -13.20
C ARG A 68 -1.77 -5.72 -12.41
N PRO A 69 -1.12 -4.54 -12.36
CA PRO A 69 -1.60 -3.44 -11.53
C PRO A 69 -2.95 -2.92 -11.99
N LYS A 70 -3.82 -2.57 -11.03
CA LYS A 70 -5.06 -1.84 -11.31
C LYS A 70 -4.71 -0.41 -11.70
N LYS A 71 -5.45 0.17 -12.66
CA LYS A 71 -5.20 1.55 -13.13
C LYS A 71 -5.23 2.58 -11.99
N SER A 72 -6.11 2.36 -11.00
CA SER A 72 -6.29 3.18 -9.80
C SER A 72 -5.20 2.99 -8.74
N ALA A 73 -4.37 1.96 -8.83
CA ALA A 73 -3.28 1.74 -7.88
C ALA A 73 -2.01 2.46 -8.36
N HIS A 74 -1.37 3.20 -7.43
CA HIS A 74 -0.19 4.02 -7.70
C HIS A 74 0.98 3.73 -6.76
N GLY A 75 0.72 3.18 -5.57
CA GLY A 75 1.77 2.83 -4.62
C GLY A 75 2.56 1.61 -5.06
N PHE A 76 3.89 1.67 -4.96
CA PHE A 76 4.80 0.55 -5.25
C PHE A 76 4.72 -0.03 -6.67
N ILE A 77 4.29 0.77 -7.65
CA ILE A 77 4.13 0.34 -9.04
C ILE A 77 5.13 1.09 -9.91
N LYS A 78 5.89 0.36 -10.75
CA LYS A 78 6.84 0.95 -11.69
C LYS A 78 6.11 1.92 -12.64
N GLY A 79 6.66 3.12 -12.81
CA GLY A 79 6.06 4.19 -13.63
C GLY A 79 4.91 4.94 -12.95
N LYS A 80 4.54 4.57 -11.72
CA LYS A 80 3.61 5.33 -10.87
C LYS A 80 4.39 6.02 -9.75
N SER A 81 3.84 7.13 -9.29
CA SER A 81 4.43 7.97 -8.25
C SER A 81 3.36 8.78 -7.54
N ILE A 82 3.75 9.46 -6.46
CA ILE A 82 2.90 10.45 -5.78
C ILE A 82 2.39 11.54 -6.74
N ILE A 83 3.16 11.87 -7.79
CA ILE A 83 2.77 12.86 -8.82
C ILE A 83 1.63 12.31 -9.68
N THR A 84 1.79 11.09 -10.20
CA THR A 84 0.73 10.44 -11.01
C THR A 84 -0.55 10.24 -10.19
N ASN A 85 -0.43 9.98 -8.88
CA ASN A 85 -1.55 9.82 -7.97
C ASN A 85 -2.29 11.16 -7.80
N ALA A 86 -1.56 12.20 -7.37
CA ALA A 86 -2.10 13.53 -7.19
C ALA A 86 -2.73 14.10 -8.47
N GLY A 87 -2.15 13.81 -9.64
CA GLY A 87 -2.65 14.23 -10.94
C GLY A 87 -4.10 13.83 -11.23
N MET A 88 -4.58 12.72 -10.68
CA MET A 88 -5.97 12.27 -10.85
C MET A 88 -7.01 13.15 -10.16
N HIS A 89 -6.58 13.97 -9.19
CA HIS A 89 -7.46 14.69 -8.27
C HIS A 89 -7.38 16.21 -8.41
N ILE A 90 -6.81 16.70 -9.51
CA ILE A 90 -6.66 18.13 -9.77
C ILE A 90 -8.02 18.79 -10.05
N LYS A 91 -8.18 20.05 -9.59
CA LYS A 91 -9.34 20.92 -9.87
C LYS A 91 -10.68 20.33 -9.44
N LYS A 92 -10.70 19.63 -8.31
CA LYS A 92 -11.91 18.98 -7.77
C LYS A 92 -12.57 19.82 -6.69
N ASN A 93 -13.90 19.77 -6.58
CA ASN A 93 -14.59 20.50 -5.51
C ASN A 93 -14.37 19.87 -4.14
N PHE A 94 -14.24 18.54 -4.12
CA PHE A 94 -13.95 17.76 -2.92
C PHE A 94 -12.83 16.77 -3.19
N VAL A 95 -11.92 16.64 -2.22
CA VAL A 95 -10.89 15.60 -2.14
C VAL A 95 -11.04 14.93 -0.78
N VAL A 96 -11.27 13.62 -0.77
CA VAL A 96 -11.50 12.80 0.41
C VAL A 96 -10.35 11.81 0.54
N ASN A 97 -9.63 11.88 1.65
CA ASN A 97 -8.52 10.97 1.98
C ASN A 97 -8.94 10.00 3.07
N ILE A 98 -8.63 8.73 2.84
CA ILE A 98 -8.88 7.62 3.76
C ILE A 98 -7.55 6.87 3.91
N ASP A 99 -7.12 6.64 5.15
CA ASP A 99 -5.90 5.88 5.46
C ASP A 99 -6.31 4.55 6.06
N LEU A 100 -5.66 3.46 5.64
CA LEU A 100 -5.91 2.13 6.19
C LEU A 100 -5.03 1.86 7.41
N GLU A 101 -5.63 1.41 8.51
CA GLU A 101 -4.89 1.02 9.71
C GLU A 101 -4.03 -0.21 9.45
N ASN A 102 -2.76 -0.15 9.87
CA ASN A 102 -1.84 -1.29 9.89
C ASN A 102 -1.82 -2.08 8.57
N TYR A 103 -1.84 -1.38 7.44
CA TYR A 103 -2.11 -1.93 6.09
C TYR A 103 -1.33 -3.21 5.72
N PHE A 104 -0.03 -3.28 6.01
CA PHE A 104 0.74 -4.51 5.75
C PHE A 104 0.36 -5.63 6.73
N GLU A 105 0.18 -5.26 7.99
CA GLU A 105 -0.10 -6.19 9.08
C GLU A 105 -1.52 -6.77 9.01
N SER A 106 -2.47 -6.08 8.37
CA SER A 106 -3.81 -6.59 8.08
C SER A 106 -3.83 -7.67 6.97
N ILE A 107 -2.69 -7.91 6.33
CA ILE A 107 -2.54 -8.94 5.30
C ILE A 107 -1.87 -10.16 5.93
N SER A 108 -2.72 -11.12 6.31
CA SER A 108 -2.31 -12.31 7.03
C SER A 108 -1.65 -13.36 6.14
N PHE A 109 -0.99 -14.34 6.77
CA PHE A 109 -0.48 -15.56 6.14
C PHE A 109 -1.55 -16.23 5.28
N ALA A 110 -2.78 -16.37 5.78
CA ALA A 110 -3.88 -16.98 5.02
C ALA A 110 -4.20 -16.22 3.74
N ARG A 111 -4.15 -14.88 3.75
CA ARG A 111 -4.32 -14.06 2.54
C ARG A 111 -3.17 -14.25 1.56
N VAL A 112 -1.93 -14.26 2.05
CA VAL A 112 -0.74 -14.48 1.20
C VAL A 112 -0.76 -15.89 0.60
N TYR A 113 -1.09 -16.90 1.38
CA TYR A 113 -1.33 -18.26 0.92
C TYR A 113 -2.42 -18.30 -0.17
N GLY A 114 -3.54 -17.63 0.07
CA GLY A 114 -4.64 -17.51 -0.90
C GLY A 114 -4.21 -16.88 -2.23
N ILE A 115 -3.30 -15.89 -2.20
CA ILE A 115 -2.72 -15.29 -3.41
C ILE A 115 -1.99 -16.34 -4.24
N PHE A 116 -1.10 -17.14 -3.62
CA PHE A 116 -0.34 -18.17 -4.31
C PHE A 116 -1.21 -19.35 -4.77
N LYS A 117 -2.29 -19.65 -4.05
CA LYS A 117 -3.29 -20.65 -4.44
C LYS A 117 -4.15 -20.23 -5.63
N SER A 118 -4.33 -18.93 -5.83
CA SER A 118 -5.25 -18.38 -6.84
C SER A 118 -4.55 -18.08 -8.17
N LYS A 119 -5.34 -17.81 -9.21
CA LYS A 119 -4.82 -17.26 -10.47
C LYS A 119 -4.07 -15.95 -10.20
N PRO A 120 -2.95 -15.69 -10.89
CA PRO A 120 -2.37 -16.49 -11.98
C PRO A 120 -1.43 -17.62 -11.52
N PHE A 121 -1.08 -17.70 -10.22
CA PHE A 121 -0.05 -18.62 -9.72
C PHE A 121 -0.53 -20.08 -9.70
N ASN A 122 -1.73 -20.35 -9.15
CA ASN A 122 -2.33 -21.69 -9.05
C ASN A 122 -1.39 -22.76 -8.45
N PHE A 123 -0.58 -22.40 -7.45
CA PHE A 123 0.35 -23.34 -6.83
C PHE A 123 -0.38 -24.39 -5.98
N ALA A 124 0.18 -25.59 -5.85
CA ALA A 124 -0.39 -26.59 -4.95
C ALA A 124 -0.14 -26.23 -3.48
N HIS A 125 -0.80 -26.95 -2.56
CA HIS A 125 -0.77 -26.64 -1.13
C HIS A 125 0.66 -26.53 -0.55
N PRO A 126 1.58 -27.49 -0.77
CA PRO A 126 2.94 -27.39 -0.23
C PRO A 126 3.70 -26.14 -0.68
N ALA A 127 3.65 -25.85 -1.99
CA ALA A 127 4.32 -24.69 -2.58
C ALA A 127 3.76 -23.35 -2.08
N ALA A 128 2.42 -23.22 -2.02
CA ALA A 128 1.77 -22.01 -1.54
C ALA A 128 2.06 -21.74 -0.05
N THR A 129 2.09 -22.79 0.78
CA THR A 129 2.43 -22.70 2.20
C THR A 129 3.86 -22.20 2.40
N VAL A 130 4.83 -22.77 1.69
CA VAL A 130 6.25 -22.35 1.78
C VAL A 130 6.43 -20.90 1.35
N LEU A 131 5.80 -20.48 0.25
CA LEU A 131 5.89 -19.09 -0.21
C LEU A 131 5.20 -18.11 0.72
N ALA A 132 4.08 -18.48 1.33
CA ALA A 132 3.42 -17.67 2.35
C ALA A 132 4.30 -17.53 3.59
N GLN A 133 4.96 -18.60 4.03
CA GLN A 133 5.91 -18.57 5.15
C GLN A 133 7.11 -17.68 4.82
N LEU A 134 7.65 -17.79 3.60
CA LEU A 134 8.77 -16.98 3.13
C LEU A 134 8.44 -15.48 3.12
N CYS A 135 7.20 -15.11 2.79
CA CYS A 135 6.79 -13.72 2.62
C CYS A 135 6.20 -13.08 3.87
N THR A 136 6.00 -13.84 4.96
CA THR A 136 5.37 -13.33 6.18
C THR A 136 6.30 -13.43 7.38
N HIS A 137 5.98 -12.64 8.40
CA HIS A 137 6.61 -12.66 9.70
C HIS A 137 5.52 -12.57 10.76
N ASN A 138 5.51 -13.48 11.73
CA ASN A 138 4.46 -13.57 12.75
C ASN A 138 3.04 -13.57 12.15
N GLY A 139 2.86 -14.33 11.06
CA GLY A 139 1.56 -14.51 10.41
C GLY A 139 1.05 -13.32 9.59
N LYS A 140 1.87 -12.30 9.32
CA LYS A 140 1.48 -11.09 8.57
C LYS A 140 2.59 -10.56 7.66
N LEU A 141 2.27 -9.70 6.69
CA LEU A 141 3.30 -9.09 5.86
C LEU A 141 4.17 -8.13 6.71
N PRO A 142 5.50 -8.30 6.71
CA PRO A 142 6.40 -7.40 7.41
C PRO A 142 6.61 -6.10 6.63
N GLN A 143 6.72 -4.99 7.36
CA GLN A 143 7.20 -3.73 6.81
C GLN A 143 8.73 -3.82 6.67
N GLY A 144 9.25 -3.68 5.44
CA GLY A 144 10.68 -3.77 5.14
C GLY A 144 11.08 -4.90 4.20
N ALA A 145 10.20 -5.89 3.97
CA ALA A 145 10.43 -6.94 2.98
C ALA A 145 10.23 -6.43 1.55
N CYS A 146 11.05 -6.93 0.61
CA CYS A 146 10.98 -6.51 -0.79
C CYS A 146 9.77 -7.10 -1.54
N THR A 147 9.17 -8.18 -1.03
CA THR A 147 7.98 -8.82 -1.60
C THR A 147 6.67 -8.22 -1.07
N SER A 148 6.66 -7.70 0.17
CA SER A 148 5.48 -7.13 0.82
C SER A 148 4.75 -6.08 -0.03
N PRO A 149 5.42 -5.11 -0.69
CA PRO A 149 4.74 -4.10 -1.49
C PRO A 149 3.86 -4.66 -2.62
N ILE A 150 4.37 -5.66 -3.35
CA ILE A 150 3.64 -6.27 -4.47
C ILE A 150 2.51 -7.15 -3.94
N LEU A 151 2.79 -7.95 -2.91
CA LEU A 151 1.76 -8.79 -2.28
C LEU A 151 0.63 -7.95 -1.67
N ALA A 152 0.96 -6.80 -1.08
CA ALA A 152 -0.04 -5.89 -0.54
C ALA A 152 -0.98 -5.35 -1.63
N ASN A 153 -0.40 -4.96 -2.77
CA ASN A 153 -1.18 -4.55 -3.92
C ASN A 153 -2.04 -5.66 -4.52
N ILE A 154 -1.54 -6.90 -4.58
CA ILE A 154 -2.34 -8.05 -5.03
C ILE A 154 -3.50 -8.30 -4.05
N ALA A 155 -3.24 -8.27 -2.74
CA ALA A 155 -4.26 -8.44 -1.70
C ALA A 155 -5.36 -7.36 -1.75
N SER A 156 -5.02 -6.14 -2.17
CA SER A 156 -5.96 -5.03 -2.35
C SER A 156 -6.69 -5.03 -3.70
N ALA A 157 -6.41 -5.96 -4.62
CA ALA A 157 -6.97 -5.92 -5.97
C ALA A 157 -8.51 -6.03 -6.01
N SER A 158 -9.12 -6.77 -5.08
CA SER A 158 -10.59 -6.85 -4.93
C SER A 158 -11.17 -5.54 -4.41
N LEU A 159 -10.53 -4.94 -3.40
CA LEU A 159 -10.89 -3.63 -2.87
C LEU A 159 -10.87 -2.58 -3.98
N ASP A 160 -9.77 -2.50 -4.71
CA ASP A 160 -9.61 -1.56 -5.82
C ASP A 160 -10.70 -1.74 -6.89
N LYS A 161 -11.05 -3.00 -7.20
CA LYS A 161 -12.11 -3.30 -8.17
C LYS A 161 -13.46 -2.74 -7.70
N GLN A 162 -13.84 -3.02 -6.45
CA GLN A 162 -15.13 -2.58 -5.90
C GLN A 162 -15.21 -1.05 -5.78
N LEU A 163 -14.16 -0.41 -5.26
CA LEU A 163 -14.13 1.05 -5.13
C LEU A 163 -14.07 1.76 -6.49
N THR A 164 -13.35 1.20 -7.47
CA THR A 164 -13.36 1.73 -8.85
C THR A 164 -14.75 1.62 -9.48
N GLN A 165 -15.44 0.49 -9.29
CA GLN A 165 -16.80 0.31 -9.80
C GLN A 165 -17.78 1.27 -9.15
N PHE A 166 -17.68 1.45 -7.83
CA PHE A 166 -18.46 2.43 -7.09
C PHE A 166 -18.23 3.85 -7.64
N ALA A 167 -16.97 4.24 -7.81
CA ALA A 167 -16.59 5.57 -8.27
C ALA A 167 -17.02 5.85 -9.73
N GLY A 168 -16.86 4.86 -10.61
CA GLY A 168 -17.19 4.96 -12.03
C GLY A 168 -18.67 5.27 -12.28
N ARG A 169 -19.58 4.66 -11.51
CA ARG A 169 -21.02 4.91 -11.61
C ARG A 169 -21.43 6.35 -11.31
N LYS A 170 -20.60 7.09 -10.58
CA LYS A 170 -20.91 8.42 -10.05
C LYS A 170 -19.99 9.53 -10.56
N LYS A 171 -19.20 9.28 -11.62
CA LYS A 171 -18.17 10.21 -12.16
C LYS A 171 -17.17 10.69 -11.08
N ILE A 172 -16.83 9.82 -10.15
CA ILE A 172 -15.88 10.08 -9.07
C ILE A 172 -14.50 9.56 -9.49
N SER A 173 -13.45 10.33 -9.22
CA SER A 173 -12.09 9.85 -9.40
C SER A 173 -11.63 9.12 -8.13
N TYR A 174 -11.12 7.91 -8.30
CA TYR A 174 -10.60 7.05 -7.22
C TYR A 174 -9.18 6.62 -7.52
N SER A 175 -8.30 6.72 -6.52
CA SER A 175 -6.97 6.13 -6.56
C SER A 175 -6.54 5.59 -5.19
N ARG A 176 -5.51 4.75 -5.20
CA ARG A 176 -4.86 4.23 -3.99
C ARG A 176 -3.34 4.29 -4.13
N TYR A 177 -2.68 4.88 -3.15
CA TYR A 177 -1.25 4.88 -2.96
C TYR A 177 -0.89 4.13 -1.68
N ALA A 178 -0.58 2.84 -1.81
CA ALA A 178 -0.37 1.93 -0.68
C ALA A 178 -1.62 1.89 0.24
N ASP A 179 -1.53 2.44 1.45
CA ASP A 179 -2.57 2.57 2.46
C ASP A 179 -3.44 3.83 2.31
N ASP A 180 -2.99 4.83 1.56
CA ASP A 180 -3.72 6.08 1.30
C ASP A 180 -4.67 5.90 0.11
N ILE A 181 -5.97 5.98 0.38
CA ILE A 181 -7.04 5.99 -0.60
C ILE A 181 -7.53 7.41 -0.79
N THR A 182 -7.67 7.83 -2.05
CA THR A 182 -8.19 9.16 -2.39
C THR A 182 -9.41 9.05 -3.30
N PHE A 183 -10.48 9.72 -2.91
CA PHE A 183 -11.62 10.04 -3.77
C PHE A 183 -11.64 11.52 -4.09
N SER A 184 -12.12 11.90 -5.27
CA SER A 184 -12.38 13.30 -5.57
C SER A 184 -13.48 13.49 -6.60
N PHE A 185 -14.26 14.55 -6.43
CA PHE A 185 -15.48 14.77 -7.20
C PHE A 185 -15.90 16.24 -7.20
N ASN A 186 -16.82 16.59 -8.10
CA ASN A 186 -17.32 17.96 -8.27
C ASN A 186 -18.77 18.14 -7.83
N GLN A 187 -19.52 17.04 -7.70
CA GLN A 187 -20.92 17.05 -7.36
C GLN A 187 -21.11 17.29 -5.85
N ARG A 188 -22.23 17.90 -5.47
CA ARG A 188 -22.53 18.26 -4.07
C ARG A 188 -23.16 17.12 -3.26
N ASN A 189 -23.94 16.24 -3.90
CA ASN A 189 -24.63 15.14 -3.23
C ASN A 189 -24.09 13.80 -3.74
N ILE A 190 -23.25 13.14 -2.94
CA ILE A 190 -22.55 11.90 -3.28
C ILE A 190 -22.46 11.00 -2.03
N ASP A 191 -22.79 9.72 -2.17
CA ASP A 191 -22.65 8.69 -1.13
C ASP A 191 -21.17 8.30 -0.85
N ILE A 192 -20.30 9.26 -0.60
CA ILE A 192 -18.96 9.00 -0.04
C ILE A 192 -18.85 9.67 1.31
N ILE A 193 -19.44 10.87 1.45
CA ILE A 193 -19.37 11.66 2.66
C ILE A 193 -20.75 12.14 3.04
N LYS A 194 -21.03 12.16 4.33
CA LYS A 194 -22.20 12.82 4.89
C LYS A 194 -21.73 14.05 5.66
N LYS A 195 -22.37 15.19 5.42
CA LYS A 195 -22.12 16.40 6.21
C LYS A 195 -22.97 16.31 7.47
N ASN A 196 -22.34 16.47 8.63
CA ASN A 196 -23.00 16.47 9.93
C ASN A 196 -23.48 17.90 10.25
N ASP A 197 -24.35 18.03 11.26
CA ASP A 197 -24.96 19.32 11.63
C ASP A 197 -23.94 20.34 12.15
N ASP A 198 -22.85 19.87 12.77
CA ASP A 198 -21.71 20.66 13.21
C ASP A 198 -20.79 21.13 12.07
N GLY A 199 -21.11 20.78 10.81
CA GLY A 199 -20.32 21.09 9.63
C GLY A 199 -19.16 20.15 9.36
N SER A 200 -18.91 19.16 10.23
CA SER A 200 -17.94 18.10 10.00
C SER A 200 -18.44 17.11 8.94
N TYR A 201 -17.55 16.21 8.50
CA TYR A 201 -17.89 15.16 7.54
C TYR A 201 -17.65 13.79 8.15
N SER A 202 -18.57 12.87 7.89
CA SER A 202 -18.44 11.44 8.16
C SER A 202 -18.33 10.66 6.85
N LEU A 203 -17.65 9.52 6.87
CA LEU A 203 -17.58 8.62 5.73
C LEU A 203 -18.90 7.84 5.59
N SER A 204 -19.36 7.63 4.36
CA SER A 204 -20.54 6.82 4.10
C SER A 204 -20.32 5.36 4.53
N GLU A 205 -21.36 4.75 5.09
CA GLU A 205 -21.36 3.33 5.50
C GLU A 205 -21.05 2.39 4.32
N THR A 206 -21.44 2.75 3.08
CA THR A 206 -21.14 1.94 1.90
C THR A 206 -19.64 1.76 1.68
N ILE A 207 -18.85 2.84 1.80
CA ILE A 207 -17.40 2.78 1.61
C ILE A 207 -16.73 2.03 2.77
N ASP A 208 -17.18 2.27 4.01
CA ASP A 208 -16.70 1.53 5.17
C ASP A 208 -16.94 0.02 5.01
N ASN A 209 -18.17 -0.36 4.63
CA ASN A 209 -18.54 -1.76 4.38
C ASN A 209 -17.70 -2.41 3.27
N ILE A 210 -17.39 -1.69 2.18
CA ILE A 210 -16.51 -2.22 1.12
C ILE A 210 -15.09 -2.46 1.66
N ILE A 211 -14.54 -1.52 2.44
CA ILE A 211 -13.20 -1.64 3.01
C ILE A 211 -13.13 -2.81 4.02
N SER A 212 -14.08 -2.85 4.94
CA SER A 212 -14.22 -3.88 5.98
C SER A 212 -14.39 -5.27 5.39
N LYS A 213 -15.25 -5.46 4.37
CA LYS A 213 -15.43 -6.74 3.67
C LYS A 213 -14.17 -7.24 2.95
N ASN A 214 -13.26 -6.35 2.58
CA ASN A 214 -11.98 -6.72 1.99
C ASN A 214 -10.86 -6.94 3.03
N GLY A 215 -11.22 -7.00 4.33
CA GLY A 215 -10.30 -7.32 5.42
C GLY A 215 -9.34 -6.18 5.76
N PHE A 216 -9.78 -4.93 5.61
CA PHE A 216 -9.04 -3.74 5.98
C PHE A 216 -9.87 -2.90 6.95
N LYS A 217 -9.20 -2.06 7.76
CA LYS A 217 -9.84 -1.14 8.70
C LYS A 217 -9.41 0.28 8.39
N ILE A 218 -10.33 1.23 8.56
CA ILE A 218 -10.08 2.65 8.31
C ILE A 218 -9.48 3.31 9.55
N ASN A 219 -8.49 4.16 9.35
CA ASN A 219 -7.96 5.06 10.36
C ASN A 219 -8.79 6.35 10.35
N TYR A 220 -9.79 6.42 11.23
CA TYR A 220 -10.69 7.57 11.29
C TYR A 220 -10.00 8.86 11.75
N ASP A 221 -8.93 8.79 12.55
CA ASP A 221 -8.12 9.97 12.95
C ASP A 221 -7.45 10.65 11.75
N LYS A 222 -7.21 9.90 10.67
CA LYS A 222 -6.59 10.38 9.44
C LYS A 222 -7.58 10.60 8.30
N PHE A 223 -8.85 10.30 8.51
CA PHE A 223 -9.90 10.61 7.53
C PHE A 223 -10.02 12.13 7.35
N ARG A 224 -10.02 12.59 6.09
CA ARG A 224 -10.05 14.03 5.79
C ARG A 224 -10.90 14.33 4.58
N VAL A 225 -11.71 15.37 4.68
CA VAL A 225 -12.44 15.97 3.55
C VAL A 225 -11.92 17.38 3.32
N GLN A 226 -11.48 17.66 2.09
CA GLN A 226 -10.89 18.94 1.69
C GLN A 226 -11.74 19.56 0.57
N THR A 227 -12.30 20.74 0.82
CA THR A 227 -13.11 21.49 -0.15
C THR A 227 -12.24 22.40 -1.02
N ARG A 228 -12.75 22.81 -2.17
CA ARG A 228 -12.03 23.69 -3.13
C ARG A 228 -11.45 24.96 -2.50
N ASN A 229 -12.17 25.53 -1.53
CA ASN A 229 -11.82 26.80 -0.88
C ASN A 229 -10.72 26.62 0.19
N THR A 230 -10.36 25.38 0.49
CA THR A 230 -9.26 25.03 1.39
C THR A 230 -8.13 24.38 0.61
N ARG A 231 -6.95 24.29 1.21
CA ARG A 231 -5.84 23.58 0.56
C ARG A 231 -6.20 22.10 0.45
N GLN A 232 -6.29 21.60 -0.78
CA GLN A 232 -6.46 20.19 -1.08
C GLN A 232 -5.11 19.54 -1.31
N SER A 233 -4.90 18.37 -0.74
CA SER A 233 -3.66 17.64 -0.88
C SER A 233 -3.86 16.13 -1.01
N VAL A 234 -3.03 15.51 -1.84
CA VAL A 234 -3.00 14.07 -2.10
C VAL A 234 -1.55 13.60 -2.02
N THR A 235 -1.25 12.61 -1.19
CA THR A 235 0.11 12.11 -0.97
C THR A 235 1.15 13.23 -0.68
N GLY A 236 0.71 14.29 -0.01
CA GLY A 236 1.56 15.43 0.36
C GLY A 236 1.76 16.51 -0.71
N LEU A 237 1.15 16.36 -1.89
CA LEU A 237 1.16 17.35 -2.98
C LEU A 237 -0.17 18.12 -3.01
N VAL A 238 -0.11 19.42 -3.28
CA VAL A 238 -1.28 20.29 -3.44
C VAL A 238 -1.91 20.03 -4.81
N VAL A 239 -3.25 19.96 -4.87
CA VAL A 239 -3.99 19.59 -6.09
C VAL A 239 -5.10 20.56 -6.49
N ASN A 240 -5.24 21.72 -5.84
CA ASN A 240 -6.31 22.68 -6.15
C ASN A 240 -6.40 23.05 -7.64
N ASP A 241 -5.27 23.36 -8.28
CA ASP A 241 -5.23 23.76 -9.71
C ASP A 241 -4.29 22.92 -10.58
N LYS A 242 -3.14 22.52 -10.02
CA LYS A 242 -2.15 21.63 -10.63
C LYS A 242 -1.43 20.87 -9.52
N VAL A 243 -0.75 19.77 -9.86
CA VAL A 243 0.15 19.13 -8.89
C VAL A 243 1.24 20.13 -8.50
N ASN A 244 1.30 20.46 -7.21
CA ASN A 244 2.26 21.44 -6.71
C ASN A 244 2.82 21.05 -5.34
N ILE A 245 4.00 21.55 -5.01
CA ILE A 245 4.59 21.43 -3.69
C ILE A 245 3.94 22.41 -2.71
N THR A 246 4.04 22.12 -1.41
CA THR A 246 3.57 23.06 -0.38
C THR A 246 4.48 24.29 -0.28
N ARG A 247 3.91 25.46 0.05
CA ARG A 247 4.69 26.68 0.33
C ARG A 247 5.75 26.45 1.42
N ARG A 248 5.41 25.66 2.45
CA ARG A 248 6.32 25.30 3.54
C ARG A 248 7.54 24.55 3.01
N TYR A 249 7.35 23.54 2.16
CA TYR A 249 8.46 22.79 1.55
C TYR A 249 9.39 23.72 0.76
N ARG A 250 8.83 24.56 -0.13
CA ARG A 250 9.62 25.55 -0.89
C ARG A 250 10.43 26.47 0.03
N ARG A 251 9.83 26.96 1.12
CA ARG A 251 10.50 27.85 2.08
C ARG A 251 11.66 27.15 2.79
N ILE A 252 11.45 25.92 3.27
CA ILE A 252 12.49 25.14 3.96
C ILE A 252 13.64 24.84 2.99
N THR A 253 13.34 24.35 1.78
CA THR A 253 14.37 24.06 0.77
C THR A 253 15.18 25.30 0.42
N ARG A 254 14.53 26.48 0.25
CA ARG A 254 15.25 27.75 0.04
C ARG A 254 16.20 28.08 1.20
N SER A 255 15.74 27.90 2.44
CA SER A 255 16.58 28.14 3.63
C SER A 255 17.77 27.18 3.70
N MET A 256 17.59 25.91 3.32
CA MET A 256 18.68 24.93 3.27
C MET A 256 19.71 25.30 2.20
N ILE A 257 19.26 25.70 1.01
CA ILE A 257 20.16 26.13 -0.07
C ILE A 257 20.96 27.37 0.35
N HIS A 258 20.30 28.37 0.95
CA HIS A 258 20.96 29.59 1.43
C HIS A 258 22.06 29.29 2.45
N ARG A 259 21.78 28.44 3.46
CA ARG A 259 22.81 28.03 4.43
C ARG A 259 23.97 27.30 3.77
N TRP A 260 23.67 26.40 2.84
CA TRP A 260 24.70 25.66 2.12
C TRP A 260 25.57 26.56 1.24
N THR A 261 25.03 27.66 0.70
CA THR A 261 25.83 28.64 -0.05
C THR A 261 26.66 29.55 0.83
N ASP A 262 26.20 29.87 2.05
CA ASP A 262 26.92 30.72 3.00
C ASP A 262 28.02 29.97 3.76
N ASP A 263 27.94 28.64 3.88
CA ASP A 263 28.96 27.78 4.49
C ASP A 263 30.18 27.51 3.56
N LYS A 264 30.32 28.24 2.45
CA LYS A 264 31.48 28.22 1.54
C LYS A 264 32.35 29.46 1.70
#